data_AF-A0A4Q0Z3H9-F1
#
_entry.id   AF-A0A4Q0Z3H9-F1
#
_cell.length_a   1.000
_cell.length_b   1.000
_cell.length_c   1.000
_cell.angle_alpha   90.00
_cell.angle_beta   90.00
_cell.angle_gamma   90.00
#
_symmetry.space_group_name_H-M   'P 1'
#
loop_
_entity.id
_entity.type
_entity.pdbx_description
1 polymer ?
#
loop_
_entity_poly.entity_id
_entity_poly.type
_entity_poly.pdbx_seq_one_letter_code
_entity_poly.pdbx_strand_id
1 'polypeptide(L)'
;MKIIIFILLIFTMGLKANNNEYININFKNLSIEEFIKITSKQLNKNIFYLDKIEGKVDFVSNKSIKKQKLLELLKFTLLKKGYVLKDEGTIFKIENKNRPLNQQEKKVEIIPIQNLEAQNILKVLNTIYSNKKSNINPIMTVENDTNSIIVVGSKSDTENIKRFIKKIDISYPQIYIKAKIVEISETKTKEVGLEYGLNGFNKYSSTNLSTFSSSFNSLKNIAINFSEFSTFGFDLNSLSKGLNLGATINFLKQNQAIDVISEPSILCINNKESSIYVGETKSFKTGQTTNTFS
;
A
#
# COMPACT_ATOMS: atom_id res chain seq x y z
N MET A 1 -71.29 -20.07 31.79
CA MET A 1 -69.96 -19.79 32.37
C MET A 1 -68.99 -20.86 31.90
N LYS A 2 -67.95 -20.46 31.15
CA LYS A 2 -66.67 -21.14 30.84
C LYS A 2 -66.71 -22.56 30.24
N ILE A 3 -66.58 -22.61 28.91
CA ILE A 3 -66.00 -23.72 28.14
C ILE A 3 -64.48 -23.64 28.27
N ILE A 4 -63.85 -24.71 28.75
CA ILE A 4 -62.40 -24.92 28.74
C ILE A 4 -62.11 -25.90 27.60
N ILE A 5 -61.48 -25.38 26.55
CA ILE A 5 -60.88 -26.15 25.46
C ILE A 5 -59.46 -26.53 25.90
N PHE A 6 -59.19 -27.83 26.01
CA PHE A 6 -57.87 -28.39 26.24
C PHE A 6 -57.32 -28.83 24.87
N ILE A 7 -56.42 -28.03 24.29
CA ILE A 7 -55.69 -28.36 23.07
C ILE A 7 -54.52 -29.29 23.46
N LEU A 8 -54.61 -30.56 23.05
CA LEU A 8 -53.53 -31.53 23.14
C LEU A 8 -52.68 -31.43 21.86
N LEU A 9 -51.57 -30.72 21.95
CA LEU A 9 -50.62 -30.54 20.85
C LEU A 9 -49.70 -31.77 20.77
N ILE A 10 -50.04 -32.71 19.89
CA ILE A 10 -49.21 -33.87 19.58
C ILE A 10 -48.00 -33.39 18.77
N PHE A 11 -46.88 -33.20 19.45
CA PHE A 11 -45.58 -32.94 18.86
C PHE A 11 -45.03 -34.26 18.30
N THR A 12 -45.25 -34.52 17.00
CA THR A 12 -44.64 -35.66 16.30
C THR A 12 -43.15 -35.36 16.10
N MET A 13 -42.33 -35.79 17.05
CA MET A 13 -40.88 -35.80 16.93
C MET A 13 -40.49 -36.86 15.89
N GLY A 14 -40.23 -36.41 14.66
CA GLY A 14 -39.74 -37.25 13.57
C GLY A 14 -38.35 -37.79 13.92
N LEU A 15 -38.30 -39.03 14.41
CA LEU A 15 -37.06 -39.80 14.51
C LEU A 15 -36.52 -40.05 13.09
N LYS A 16 -35.46 -39.33 12.70
CA LYS A 16 -34.61 -39.76 11.58
C LYS A 16 -33.94 -41.06 11.99
N ALA A 17 -34.51 -42.19 11.57
CA ALA A 17 -33.86 -43.49 11.64
C ALA A 17 -32.59 -43.42 10.79
N ASN A 18 -31.43 -43.31 11.44
CA ASN A 18 -30.14 -43.47 10.79
C ASN A 18 -29.92 -44.99 10.66
N ASN A 19 -30.35 -45.57 9.53
CA ASN A 19 -30.26 -47.01 9.28
C ASN A 19 -28.79 -47.47 9.35
N ASN A 20 -28.41 -48.07 10.48
CA ASN A 20 -27.13 -48.75 10.71
C ASN A 20 -27.13 -50.12 10.04
N GLU A 21 -27.35 -50.15 8.72
CA GLU A 21 -27.32 -51.37 7.95
C GLU A 21 -25.88 -51.79 7.64
N TYR A 22 -25.58 -53.06 7.92
CA TYR A 22 -24.29 -53.71 7.70
C TYR A 22 -24.33 -54.58 6.46
N ILE A 23 -23.19 -54.65 5.76
CA ILE A 23 -23.10 -55.31 4.46
C ILE A 23 -21.76 -56.04 4.37
N ASN A 24 -21.80 -57.27 3.88
CA ASN A 24 -20.59 -58.02 3.52
C ASN A 24 -20.29 -57.80 2.04
N ILE A 25 -19.09 -57.31 1.75
CA ILE A 25 -18.70 -56.92 0.39
C ILE A 25 -17.26 -57.37 0.15
N ASN A 26 -17.06 -58.09 -0.96
CA ASN A 26 -15.74 -58.46 -1.48
C ASN A 26 -15.71 -58.19 -2.98
N PHE A 27 -14.69 -57.48 -3.44
CA PHE A 27 -14.49 -57.10 -4.83
C PHE A 27 -13.11 -57.56 -5.30
N LYS A 28 -13.08 -58.14 -6.49
CA LYS A 28 -11.84 -58.47 -7.20
C LYS A 28 -11.96 -57.96 -8.63
N ASN A 29 -10.98 -57.18 -9.07
CA ASN A 29 -10.84 -56.59 -10.39
C ASN A 29 -12.06 -55.75 -10.83
N LEU A 30 -12.77 -55.14 -9.88
CA LEU A 30 -14.02 -54.41 -10.14
C LEU A 30 -13.72 -53.05 -10.77
N SER A 31 -14.48 -52.65 -11.79
CA SER A 31 -14.33 -51.32 -12.38
C SER A 31 -14.85 -50.23 -11.41
N ILE A 32 -14.27 -49.02 -11.47
CA ILE A 32 -14.73 -47.91 -10.61
C ILE A 32 -16.18 -47.52 -10.94
N GLU A 33 -16.61 -47.63 -12.21
CA GLU A 33 -18.00 -47.39 -12.60
C GLU A 33 -18.98 -48.36 -11.94
N GLU A 34 -18.65 -49.66 -11.91
CA GLU A 34 -19.44 -50.65 -11.19
C GLU A 34 -19.43 -50.40 -9.69
N PHE A 35 -18.29 -50.00 -9.15
CA PHE A 35 -18.20 -49.64 -7.73
C PHE A 35 -19.14 -48.47 -7.38
N ILE A 36 -19.17 -47.41 -8.20
CA ILE A 36 -20.11 -46.28 -8.06
C ILE A 36 -21.56 -46.77 -8.11
N LYS A 37 -21.90 -47.64 -9.07
CA LYS A 37 -23.27 -48.20 -9.19
C LYS A 37 -23.67 -49.01 -7.96
N ILE A 38 -22.77 -49.85 -7.44
CA ILE A 38 -23.03 -50.65 -6.23
C ILE A 38 -23.20 -49.74 -5.02
N THR A 39 -22.33 -48.74 -4.84
CA THR A 39 -22.44 -47.78 -3.74
C THR A 39 -23.73 -46.95 -3.84
N SER A 40 -24.14 -46.52 -5.05
CA SER A 40 -25.40 -45.80 -5.29
C SER A 40 -26.62 -46.63 -4.87
N LYS A 41 -26.68 -47.89 -5.30
CA LYS A 41 -27.76 -48.83 -4.93
C LYS A 41 -27.80 -49.09 -3.43
N GLN A 42 -26.63 -49.29 -2.83
CA GLN A 42 -26.54 -49.66 -1.42
C GLN A 42 -26.87 -48.50 -0.47
N LEU A 43 -26.55 -47.27 -0.88
CA LEU A 43 -26.88 -46.05 -0.14
C LEU A 43 -28.26 -45.48 -0.46
N ASN A 44 -28.95 -46.02 -1.48
CA ASN A 44 -30.19 -45.47 -2.02
C ASN A 44 -30.06 -43.97 -2.37
N LYS A 45 -28.96 -43.61 -3.04
CA LYS A 45 -28.61 -42.23 -3.40
C LYS A 45 -28.18 -42.16 -4.86
N ASN A 46 -28.67 -41.15 -5.58
CA ASN A 46 -28.29 -40.89 -6.95
C ASN A 46 -26.88 -40.29 -7.01
N ILE A 47 -26.04 -40.79 -7.91
CA ILE A 47 -24.68 -40.28 -8.12
C ILE A 47 -24.57 -39.80 -9.57
N PHE A 48 -24.23 -38.53 -9.77
CA PHE A 48 -24.03 -37.90 -11.07
C PHE A 48 -22.53 -37.74 -11.36
N TYR A 49 -22.11 -38.15 -12.55
CA TYR A 49 -20.75 -38.01 -13.06
C TYR A 49 -20.77 -37.81 -14.57
N LEU A 50 -19.88 -36.96 -15.09
CA LEU A 50 -19.88 -36.57 -16.52
C LEU A 50 -18.86 -37.35 -17.35
N ASP A 51 -17.76 -37.78 -16.73
CA ASP A 51 -16.65 -38.46 -17.41
C ASP A 51 -16.59 -39.94 -17.07
N LYS A 52 -16.08 -40.73 -18.00
CA LYS A 52 -15.70 -42.12 -17.75
C LYS A 52 -14.54 -42.15 -16.74
N ILE A 53 -14.69 -42.90 -15.65
CA ILE A 53 -13.68 -42.98 -14.58
C ILE A 53 -12.91 -44.29 -14.73
N GLU A 54 -11.70 -44.21 -15.27
CA GLU A 54 -10.86 -45.38 -15.51
C GLU A 54 -10.15 -45.87 -14.24
N GLY A 55 -10.19 -47.19 -14.05
CA GLY A 55 -9.46 -47.87 -12.99
C GLY A 55 -10.22 -49.05 -12.44
N LYS A 56 -9.50 -49.82 -11.63
CA LYS A 56 -10.03 -51.00 -10.94
C LYS A 56 -9.75 -50.93 -9.46
N VAL A 57 -10.61 -51.60 -8.70
CA VAL A 57 -10.57 -51.64 -7.24
C VAL A 57 -10.70 -53.08 -6.78
N ASP A 58 -9.82 -53.45 -5.87
CA ASP A 58 -9.91 -54.67 -5.09
C ASP A 58 -10.29 -54.29 -3.66
N PHE A 59 -11.22 -55.02 -3.07
CA PHE A 59 -11.63 -54.83 -1.68
C PHE A 59 -11.90 -56.18 -1.05
N VAL A 60 -11.20 -56.47 0.04
CA VAL A 60 -11.38 -57.69 0.81
C VAL A 60 -11.74 -57.28 2.22
N SER A 61 -12.94 -57.66 2.67
CA SER A 61 -13.40 -57.43 4.04
C SER A 61 -13.34 -58.72 4.85
N ASN A 62 -12.93 -58.59 6.11
CA ASN A 62 -12.94 -59.70 7.08
C ASN A 62 -14.23 -59.72 7.93
N LYS A 63 -15.03 -58.65 7.89
CA LYS A 63 -16.26 -58.44 8.66
C LYS A 63 -17.21 -57.51 7.90
N SER A 64 -18.49 -57.57 8.24
CA SER A 64 -19.51 -56.69 7.68
C SER A 64 -19.19 -55.22 7.94
N ILE A 65 -19.27 -54.40 6.90
CA ILE A 65 -19.01 -52.95 6.95
C ILE A 65 -20.32 -52.15 6.99
N LYS A 66 -20.28 -50.98 7.62
CA LYS A 66 -21.42 -50.04 7.61
C LYS A 66 -21.54 -49.34 6.25
N LYS A 67 -22.77 -49.00 5.85
CA LYS A 67 -23.06 -48.17 4.67
C LYS A 67 -22.21 -46.90 4.59
N GLN A 68 -22.03 -46.17 5.70
CA GLN A 68 -21.21 -44.95 5.70
C GLN A 68 -19.74 -45.24 5.37
N LYS A 69 -19.21 -46.39 5.79
CA LYS A 69 -17.84 -46.79 5.49
C LYS A 69 -17.66 -47.12 4.00
N LEU A 70 -18.69 -47.66 3.35
CA LEU A 70 -18.70 -47.87 1.90
C LEU A 70 -18.59 -46.55 1.12
N LEU A 71 -19.30 -45.50 1.56
CA LEU A 71 -19.18 -44.16 0.98
C LEU A 71 -17.77 -43.59 1.15
N GLU A 72 -17.16 -43.79 2.32
CA GLU A 72 -15.81 -43.34 2.60
C GLU A 72 -14.76 -44.05 1.72
N LEU A 73 -14.93 -45.36 1.50
CA LEU A 73 -14.10 -46.13 0.56
C LEU A 73 -14.23 -45.62 -0.87
N LEU A 74 -15.46 -45.32 -1.33
CA LEU A 74 -15.67 -44.70 -2.63
C LEU A 74 -14.97 -43.34 -2.73
N LYS A 75 -15.11 -42.49 -1.71
CA LYS A 75 -14.45 -41.18 -1.64
C LYS A 75 -12.93 -41.31 -1.71
N PHE A 76 -12.35 -42.27 -1.00
CA PHE A 76 -10.89 -42.53 -1.02
C PHE A 76 -10.41 -42.99 -2.40
N THR A 77 -11.10 -43.93 -3.01
CA THR A 77 -10.79 -44.43 -4.36
C THR A 77 -10.83 -43.31 -5.40
N LEU A 78 -11.90 -42.50 -5.37
CA LEU A 78 -12.05 -41.35 -6.27
C LEU A 78 -10.93 -40.33 -6.05
N LEU A 79 -10.61 -40.02 -4.79
CA LEU A 79 -9.56 -39.06 -4.44
C LEU A 79 -8.19 -39.49 -4.95
N LYS A 80 -7.85 -40.78 -4.83
CA LYS A 80 -6.60 -41.35 -5.37
C LYS A 80 -6.53 -41.22 -6.90
N LYS A 81 -7.67 -41.21 -7.59
CA LYS A 81 -7.77 -41.00 -9.03
C LYS A 81 -7.93 -39.53 -9.44
N GLY A 82 -7.88 -38.59 -8.49
CA GLY A 82 -8.02 -37.16 -8.76
C GLY A 82 -9.46 -36.69 -8.90
N TYR A 83 -10.45 -37.44 -8.40
CA TYR A 83 -11.86 -37.06 -8.37
C TYR A 83 -12.33 -36.76 -6.94
N VAL A 84 -13.30 -35.88 -6.79
CA VAL A 84 -13.91 -35.53 -5.49
C VAL A 84 -15.40 -35.76 -5.57
N LEU A 85 -15.95 -36.39 -4.53
CA LEU A 85 -17.38 -36.59 -4.36
C LEU A 85 -17.94 -35.48 -3.46
N LYS A 86 -18.85 -34.67 -4.01
CA LYS A 86 -19.59 -33.60 -3.32
C LYS A 86 -21.01 -34.04 -3.01
N ASP A 87 -21.50 -33.68 -1.84
CA ASP A 87 -22.86 -33.93 -1.40
C ASP A 87 -23.72 -32.68 -1.68
N GLU A 88 -24.72 -32.81 -2.56
CA GLU A 88 -25.69 -31.76 -2.90
C GLU A 88 -27.07 -32.08 -2.26
N GLY A 89 -27.08 -32.87 -1.18
CA GLY A 89 -28.26 -33.26 -0.42
C GLY A 89 -29.05 -34.39 -1.09
N THR A 90 -29.66 -34.12 -2.25
CA THR A 90 -30.45 -35.11 -3.01
C THR A 90 -29.59 -36.04 -3.86
N ILE A 91 -28.45 -35.55 -4.35
CA ILE A 91 -27.54 -36.29 -5.23
C ILE A 91 -26.09 -36.13 -4.76
N PHE A 92 -25.25 -37.12 -5.06
CA PHE A 92 -23.80 -36.97 -4.98
C PHE A 92 -23.25 -36.63 -6.37
N LYS A 93 -22.36 -35.63 -6.44
CA LYS A 93 -21.70 -35.23 -7.68
C LYS A 93 -20.23 -35.60 -7.64
N ILE A 94 -19.76 -36.32 -8.66
CA ILE A 94 -18.33 -36.62 -8.83
C ILE A 94 -17.71 -35.60 -9.77
N GLU A 95 -16.72 -34.86 -9.29
CA GLU A 95 -16.01 -33.84 -10.05
C GLU A 95 -14.53 -34.19 -10.16
N ASN A 96 -13.95 -34.01 -11.35
CA ASN A 96 -12.52 -34.17 -11.55
C ASN A 96 -11.78 -32.96 -10.98
N LYS A 97 -10.88 -33.18 -10.00
CA LYS A 97 -10.03 -32.14 -9.41
C LYS A 97 -9.01 -31.59 -10.41
N ASN A 98 -8.61 -32.43 -11.36
CA ASN A 98 -7.59 -32.16 -12.37
C ASN A 98 -8.19 -31.77 -13.73
N ARG A 99 -9.54 -31.71 -13.87
CA ARG A 99 -10.10 -31.00 -15.01
C ARG A 99 -9.53 -29.58 -14.92
N PRO A 100 -8.95 -29.03 -16.01
CA PRO A 100 -8.76 -27.59 -16.06
C PRO A 100 -10.14 -27.02 -15.72
N LEU A 101 -10.20 -26.16 -14.71
CA LEU A 101 -11.39 -25.33 -14.49
C LEU A 101 -11.50 -24.43 -15.72
N ASN A 102 -11.99 -24.99 -16.82
CA ASN A 102 -12.56 -24.24 -17.91
C ASN A 102 -13.69 -23.48 -17.25
N GLN A 103 -13.43 -22.19 -17.01
CA GLN A 103 -14.21 -21.26 -16.21
C GLN A 103 -14.00 -21.37 -14.68
N GLN A 104 -12.77 -21.09 -14.20
CA GLN A 104 -12.77 -19.98 -13.23
C GLN A 104 -13.32 -18.80 -14.00
N GLU A 105 -14.58 -18.42 -13.73
CA GLU A 105 -15.19 -17.25 -14.37
C GLU A 105 -14.19 -16.10 -14.30
N LYS A 106 -13.65 -15.74 -15.46
CA LYS A 106 -12.73 -14.61 -15.54
C LYS A 106 -13.58 -13.39 -15.25
N LYS A 107 -13.33 -12.77 -14.12
CA LYS A 107 -14.00 -11.55 -13.73
C LYS A 107 -13.26 -10.38 -14.36
N VAL A 108 -14.01 -9.49 -15.00
CA VAL A 108 -13.51 -8.18 -15.40
C VAL A 108 -13.77 -7.23 -14.24
N GLU A 109 -12.72 -6.54 -13.79
CA GLU A 109 -12.82 -5.52 -12.75
C GLU A 109 -12.07 -4.27 -13.19
N ILE A 110 -12.76 -3.13 -13.12
CA ILE A 110 -12.22 -1.81 -13.43
C ILE A 110 -11.83 -1.17 -12.10
N ILE A 111 -10.57 -0.76 -11.97
CA ILE A 111 -10.01 -0.20 -10.74
C ILE A 111 -9.54 1.23 -11.03
N PRO A 112 -10.26 2.26 -10.56
CA PRO A 112 -9.83 3.65 -10.74
C PRO A 112 -8.65 3.97 -9.82
N ILE A 113 -7.70 4.74 -10.35
CA ILE A 113 -6.50 5.21 -9.64
C ILE A 113 -6.59 6.72 -9.40
N GLN A 114 -6.28 7.18 -8.18
CA GLN A 114 -6.51 8.56 -7.78
C GLN A 114 -5.22 9.40 -7.67
N ASN A 115 -4.20 8.89 -7.00
CA ASN A 115 -3.00 9.66 -6.64
C ASN A 115 -1.80 9.37 -7.56
N LEU A 116 -1.83 8.23 -8.23
CA LEU A 116 -0.75 7.74 -9.09
C LEU A 116 -1.20 7.59 -10.55
N GLU A 117 -0.23 7.56 -11.46
CA GLU A 117 -0.49 7.23 -12.86
C GLU A 117 -0.67 5.72 -13.02
N ALA A 118 -1.82 5.31 -13.57
CA ALA A 118 -2.17 3.91 -13.80
C ALA A 118 -1.11 3.16 -14.62
N GLN A 119 -0.43 3.86 -15.54
CA GLN A 119 0.59 3.30 -16.41
C GLN A 119 1.87 2.89 -15.67
N ASN A 120 2.25 3.62 -14.62
CA ASN A 120 3.40 3.26 -13.79
C ASN A 120 3.09 2.06 -12.89
N ILE A 121 1.87 1.99 -12.35
CA ILE A 121 1.40 0.84 -11.57
C ILE A 121 1.34 -0.42 -12.46
N LEU A 122 0.84 -0.31 -13.69
CA LEU A 122 0.76 -1.42 -14.63
C LEU A 122 2.14 -2.02 -14.92
N LYS A 123 3.18 -1.19 -15.11
CA LYS A 123 4.57 -1.66 -15.30
C LYS A 123 5.05 -2.51 -14.12
N VAL A 124 4.79 -2.05 -12.89
CA VAL A 124 5.15 -2.78 -11.67
C VAL A 124 4.39 -4.10 -11.57
N LEU A 125 3.08 -4.07 -11.81
CA LEU A 125 2.23 -5.27 -11.80
C LEU A 125 2.68 -6.30 -12.86
N ASN A 126 2.98 -5.85 -14.08
CA ASN A 126 3.47 -6.73 -15.14
C ASN A 126 4.77 -7.41 -14.74
N THR A 127 5.70 -6.72 -14.09
CA THR A 127 6.95 -7.34 -13.59
C THR A 127 6.68 -8.40 -12.52
N ILE A 128 5.75 -8.15 -11.60
CA ILE A 128 5.39 -9.09 -10.53
C ILE A 128 4.74 -10.36 -11.12
N TYR A 129 3.80 -10.19 -12.04
CA TYR A 129 3.03 -11.30 -12.60
C TYR A 129 3.76 -12.05 -13.73
N SER A 130 4.70 -11.41 -14.43
CA SER A 130 5.56 -12.08 -15.42
C SER A 130 6.51 -13.09 -14.77
N ASN A 131 6.96 -12.82 -13.54
CA ASN A 131 7.86 -13.70 -12.79
C ASN A 131 7.14 -14.87 -12.08
N LYS A 132 5.80 -14.90 -12.09
CA LYS A 132 5.02 -15.96 -11.46
C LYS A 132 4.90 -17.14 -12.44
N LYS A 133 5.41 -18.33 -12.05
CA LYS A 133 5.15 -19.60 -12.76
C LYS A 133 3.69 -20.06 -12.56
N SER A 134 2.74 -19.30 -13.11
CA SER A 134 1.31 -19.66 -13.14
C SER A 134 0.90 -19.97 -14.58
N ASN A 135 0.14 -21.04 -14.79
CA ASN A 135 -0.43 -21.38 -16.11
C ASN A 135 -1.50 -20.38 -16.57
N ILE A 136 -1.98 -19.51 -15.68
CA ILE A 136 -3.00 -18.50 -15.97
C ILE A 136 -2.54 -17.20 -15.32
N ASN A 137 -2.10 -16.24 -16.13
CA ASN A 137 -1.80 -14.89 -15.70
C ASN A 137 -3.00 -13.97 -15.98
N PRO A 138 -3.33 -13.04 -15.07
CA PRO A 138 -4.34 -12.04 -15.33
C PRO A 138 -3.90 -11.13 -16.48
N ILE A 139 -4.85 -10.73 -17.33
CA ILE A 139 -4.64 -9.73 -18.36
C ILE A 139 -4.93 -8.38 -17.71
N MET A 140 -4.02 -7.42 -17.88
CA MET A 140 -4.14 -6.09 -17.31
C MET A 140 -3.92 -5.05 -18.40
N THR A 141 -4.77 -4.03 -18.45
CA THR A 141 -4.69 -2.94 -19.42
C THR A 141 -5.05 -1.63 -18.73
N VAL A 142 -4.53 -0.52 -19.23
CA VAL A 142 -4.82 0.82 -18.70
C VAL A 142 -5.79 1.52 -19.64
N GLU A 143 -6.76 2.20 -19.06
CA GLU A 143 -7.63 3.16 -19.73
C GLU A 143 -7.19 4.56 -19.32
N ASN A 144 -6.63 5.30 -20.28
CA ASN A 144 -5.95 6.57 -20.00
C ASN A 144 -6.93 7.68 -19.63
N ASP A 145 -8.10 7.73 -20.27
CA ASP A 145 -9.08 8.81 -20.09
C ASP A 145 -9.66 8.83 -18.67
N THR A 146 -9.87 7.66 -18.07
CA THR A 146 -10.41 7.49 -16.72
C THR A 146 -9.34 7.18 -15.67
N ASN A 147 -8.05 7.21 -16.04
CA ASN A 147 -6.90 6.79 -15.22
C ASN A 147 -7.19 5.49 -14.45
N SER A 148 -7.69 4.48 -15.16
CA SER A 148 -8.16 3.22 -14.56
C SER A 148 -7.38 2.02 -15.07
N ILE A 149 -7.26 0.99 -14.24
CA ILE A 149 -6.68 -0.30 -14.61
C ILE A 149 -7.81 -1.32 -14.77
N ILE A 150 -7.93 -1.88 -15.97
CA ILE A 150 -8.84 -2.97 -16.29
C ILE A 150 -8.09 -4.27 -16.04
N VAL A 151 -8.64 -5.12 -15.16
CA VAL A 151 -8.07 -6.41 -14.80
C VAL A 151 -9.03 -7.52 -15.20
N VAL A 152 -8.55 -8.50 -15.96
CA VAL A 152 -9.29 -9.69 -16.36
C VAL A 152 -8.57 -10.91 -15.84
N GLY A 153 -9.15 -11.60 -14.86
CA GLY A 153 -8.47 -12.73 -14.21
C GLY A 153 -9.36 -13.54 -13.29
N SER A 154 -8.73 -14.45 -12.54
CA SER A 154 -9.40 -15.19 -11.47
C SER A 154 -9.87 -14.23 -10.36
N LYS A 155 -10.95 -14.55 -9.67
CA LYS A 155 -11.45 -13.75 -8.52
C LYS A 155 -10.34 -13.49 -7.48
N SER A 156 -9.49 -14.49 -7.23
CA SER A 156 -8.36 -14.35 -6.31
C SER A 156 -7.32 -13.35 -6.80
N ASP A 157 -6.99 -13.37 -8.10
CA ASP A 157 -6.00 -12.45 -8.66
C ASP A 157 -6.52 -11.01 -8.70
N THR A 158 -7.78 -10.80 -9.13
CA THR A 158 -8.36 -9.45 -9.15
C THR A 158 -8.42 -8.84 -7.75
N GLU A 159 -8.79 -9.63 -6.74
CA GLU A 159 -8.88 -9.16 -5.35
C GLU A 159 -7.50 -8.91 -4.71
N ASN A 160 -6.48 -9.67 -5.09
CA ASN A 160 -5.09 -9.42 -4.68
C ASN A 160 -4.56 -8.13 -5.33
N ILE A 161 -4.78 -7.93 -6.64
CA ILE A 161 -4.37 -6.72 -7.36
C ILE A 161 -5.06 -5.49 -6.78
N LYS A 162 -6.37 -5.56 -6.54
CA LYS A 162 -7.13 -4.48 -5.91
C LYS A 162 -6.57 -4.08 -4.55
N ARG A 163 -6.25 -5.07 -3.70
CA ARG A 163 -5.62 -4.83 -2.39
C ARG A 163 -4.23 -4.22 -2.51
N PHE A 164 -3.46 -4.64 -3.51
CA PHE A 164 -2.14 -4.07 -3.79
C PHE A 164 -2.25 -2.61 -4.23
N ILE A 165 -3.10 -2.32 -5.22
CA ILE A 165 -3.35 -0.97 -5.72
C ILE A 165 -3.78 -0.04 -4.58
N LYS A 166 -4.70 -0.47 -3.73
CA LYS A 166 -5.17 0.34 -2.58
C LYS A 166 -4.06 0.70 -1.59
N LYS A 167 -2.99 -0.10 -1.50
CA LYS A 167 -1.86 0.18 -0.59
C LYS A 167 -0.83 1.13 -1.18
N ILE A 168 -0.68 1.16 -2.50
CA ILE A 168 0.30 2.00 -3.19
C ILE A 168 -0.31 3.34 -3.64
N ASP A 169 -1.61 3.37 -3.93
CA ASP A 169 -2.35 4.58 -4.30
C ASP A 169 -2.66 5.44 -3.07
N ILE A 170 -1.62 6.07 -2.54
CA ILE A 170 -1.68 6.99 -1.40
C ILE A 170 -1.36 8.42 -1.84
N SER A 171 -1.95 9.40 -1.16
CA SER A 171 -1.67 10.82 -1.41
C SER A 171 -0.26 11.18 -0.94
N TYR A 172 0.52 11.82 -1.82
CA TYR A 172 1.84 12.34 -1.46
C TYR A 172 1.74 13.75 -0.88
N PRO A 173 2.53 14.09 0.16
CA PRO A 173 2.62 15.45 0.64
C PRO A 173 3.34 16.33 -0.39
N GLN A 174 2.86 17.57 -0.52
CA GLN A 174 3.56 18.61 -1.28
C GLN A 174 4.61 19.27 -0.38
N ILE A 175 5.76 19.57 -0.96
CA ILE A 175 6.91 20.15 -0.26
C ILE A 175 7.22 21.48 -0.92
N TYR A 176 7.15 22.57 -0.16
CA TYR A 176 7.54 23.90 -0.61
C TYR A 176 8.99 24.16 -0.20
N ILE A 177 9.86 24.34 -1.19
CA ILE A 177 11.29 24.59 -1.00
C ILE A 177 11.55 26.05 -1.34
N LYS A 178 12.16 26.78 -0.41
CA LYS A 178 12.61 28.16 -0.61
C LYS A 178 14.09 28.26 -0.28
N ALA A 179 14.88 28.74 -1.22
CA ALA A 179 16.28 29.09 -0.98
C ALA A 179 16.40 30.62 -0.87
N LYS A 180 17.35 31.08 -0.06
CA LYS A 180 17.69 32.50 0.08
C LYS A 180 19.19 32.65 -0.15
N ILE A 181 19.56 33.39 -1.18
CA ILE A 181 20.94 33.69 -1.55
C ILE A 181 21.24 35.10 -1.07
N VAL A 182 22.28 35.23 -0.25
CA VAL A 182 22.65 36.47 0.42
C VAL A 182 24.13 36.72 0.18
N GLU A 183 24.46 37.94 -0.24
CA GLU A 183 25.83 38.43 -0.34
C GLU A 183 26.15 39.31 0.86
N ILE A 184 27.34 39.10 1.43
CA ILE A 184 27.84 39.86 2.57
C ILE A 184 29.12 40.55 2.14
N SER A 185 29.13 41.88 2.21
CA SER A 185 30.33 42.66 1.90
C SER A 185 31.21 42.75 3.14
N GLU A 186 32.42 42.18 3.07
CA GLU A 186 33.38 42.22 4.18
C GLU A 186 33.80 43.66 4.53
N THR A 187 33.96 44.52 3.52
CA THR A 187 34.35 45.93 3.71
C THR A 187 33.27 46.71 4.46
N LYS A 188 32.01 46.63 4.02
CA LYS A 188 30.89 47.30 4.71
C LYS A 188 30.64 46.70 6.09
N THR A 189 30.83 45.39 6.26
CA THR A 189 30.72 44.73 7.56
C THR A 189 31.78 45.23 8.54
N LYS A 190 33.02 45.44 8.08
CA LYS A 190 34.11 46.02 8.88
C LYS A 190 33.88 47.50 9.19
N GLU A 191 33.39 48.29 8.24
CA GLU A 191 33.05 49.71 8.45
C GLU A 191 31.95 49.86 9.50
N VAL A 192 30.87 49.09 9.38
CA VAL A 192 29.82 49.02 10.41
C VAL A 192 30.39 48.52 11.74
N GLY A 193 31.30 47.55 11.73
CA GLY A 193 32.04 47.10 12.92
C GLY A 193 33.02 48.13 13.50
N LEU A 194 33.47 49.11 12.71
CA LEU A 194 34.38 50.18 13.12
C LEU A 194 33.61 51.38 13.67
N GLU A 195 32.61 51.87 12.92
CA GLU A 195 31.73 52.98 13.32
C GLU A 195 30.97 52.68 14.60
N TYR A 196 30.47 51.44 14.73
CA TYR A 196 29.64 51.03 15.86
C TYR A 196 30.39 50.12 16.84
N GLY A 197 31.65 49.77 16.55
CA GLY A 197 32.43 48.85 17.38
C GLY A 197 33.84 49.30 17.76
N LEU A 198 34.45 50.37 17.25
CA LEU A 198 35.88 50.67 17.52
C LEU A 198 36.21 52.05 18.10
N ASN A 199 35.33 52.58 18.94
CA ASN A 199 35.74 53.52 20.00
C ASN A 199 35.73 52.90 21.42
N GLY A 200 35.49 51.58 21.56
CA GLY A 200 35.36 50.92 22.87
C GLY A 200 36.41 49.84 23.22
N PHE A 201 37.08 49.22 22.24
CA PHE A 201 37.90 48.02 22.52
C PHE A 201 39.25 48.29 23.21
N ASN A 202 39.73 49.53 23.26
CA ASN A 202 40.94 49.89 23.99
C ASN A 202 40.68 50.41 25.42
N LYS A 203 39.48 50.18 25.99
CA LYS A 203 39.25 50.61 27.38
C LYS A 203 38.48 49.70 28.32
N TYR A 204 37.74 48.68 27.89
CA TYR A 204 37.02 47.82 28.85
C TYR A 204 36.93 46.35 28.45
N SER A 205 37.46 45.53 29.36
CA SER A 205 37.38 44.09 29.44
C SER A 205 35.93 43.58 29.57
N SER A 206 35.68 42.39 29.01
CA SER A 206 34.60 41.43 29.35
C SER A 206 33.11 41.84 29.31
N THR A 207 32.71 42.98 28.75
CA THR A 207 31.28 43.38 28.69
C THR A 207 30.85 43.96 27.33
N ASN A 208 30.80 43.11 26.30
CA ASN A 208 30.45 43.52 24.93
C ASN A 208 28.96 43.90 24.72
N LEU A 209 28.09 43.74 25.72
CA LEU A 209 26.66 44.07 25.63
C LEU A 209 26.31 45.43 26.26
N SER A 210 27.08 45.94 27.22
CA SER A 210 26.84 47.25 27.86
C SER A 210 27.24 48.43 26.98
N THR A 211 28.19 48.24 26.07
CA THR A 211 28.61 49.21 25.06
C THR A 211 27.62 49.27 23.88
N PHE A 212 27.00 48.15 23.53
CA PHE A 212 25.98 48.09 22.48
C PHE A 212 24.64 48.69 22.94
N SER A 213 24.25 48.45 24.19
CA SER A 213 23.02 49.03 24.78
C SER A 213 23.12 50.53 25.05
N SER A 214 24.30 51.05 25.37
CA SER A 214 24.51 52.50 25.56
C SER A 214 24.44 53.30 24.26
N SER A 215 24.72 52.72 23.10
CA SER A 215 24.54 53.36 21.79
C SER A 215 23.06 53.49 21.39
N PHE A 216 22.22 52.54 21.78
CA PHE A 216 20.76 52.63 21.60
C PHE A 216 20.08 53.54 22.64
N ASN A 217 20.75 53.83 23.76
CA ASN A 217 20.19 54.53 24.91
C ASN A 217 20.50 56.04 24.93
N SER A 218 20.32 56.72 23.80
CA SER A 218 20.04 58.18 23.81
C SER A 218 18.64 58.50 24.38
N LEU A 219 17.99 57.54 25.05
CA LEU A 219 16.73 57.67 25.78
C LEU A 219 16.93 57.22 27.25
N LYS A 220 17.74 57.98 27.98
CA LYS A 220 17.61 58.16 29.45
C LYS A 220 17.75 56.86 30.29
N ASN A 221 18.99 56.51 30.64
CA ASN A 221 19.40 55.85 31.91
C ASN A 221 18.42 54.86 32.60
N ILE A 222 17.79 53.93 31.88
CA ILE A 222 17.22 52.73 32.48
C ILE A 222 18.17 51.57 32.15
N ALA A 223 19.09 51.29 33.06
CA ALA A 223 19.82 50.04 33.07
C ALA A 223 18.82 48.94 33.49
N ILE A 224 18.27 48.23 32.51
CA ILE A 224 17.39 47.09 32.77
C ILE A 224 18.28 45.96 33.30
N ASN A 225 18.20 45.65 34.60
CA ASN A 225 18.98 44.59 35.21
C ASN A 225 18.36 43.22 34.87
N PHE A 226 18.87 42.58 33.82
CA PHE A 226 18.38 41.29 33.33
C PHE A 226 18.70 40.09 34.25
N SER A 227 19.37 40.31 35.38
CA SER A 227 19.67 39.24 36.36
C SER A 227 18.43 38.70 37.07
N GLU A 228 17.30 39.41 37.06
CA GLU A 228 16.05 38.94 37.67
C GLU A 228 15.29 37.94 36.78
N PHE A 229 15.63 37.85 35.49
CA PHE A 229 14.96 36.98 34.52
C PHE A 229 15.51 35.54 34.50
N SER A 230 16.78 35.34 34.88
CA SER A 230 17.39 34.01 35.03
C SER A 230 16.75 33.16 36.15
N THR A 231 16.03 33.78 37.07
CA THR A 231 15.28 33.12 38.15
C THR A 231 14.09 32.31 37.62
N PHE A 232 13.61 32.60 36.41
CA PHE A 232 12.49 31.88 35.77
C PHE A 232 12.93 30.68 34.91
N GLY A 233 14.19 30.24 35.01
CA GLY A 233 14.68 29.04 34.33
C GLY A 233 14.85 29.18 32.81
N PHE A 234 14.77 30.40 32.29
CA PHE A 234 15.11 30.69 30.90
C PHE A 234 16.63 30.74 30.73
N ASP A 235 17.16 29.92 29.81
CA ASP A 235 18.59 29.95 29.46
C ASP A 235 18.94 31.26 28.74
N LEU A 236 19.40 32.22 29.53
CA LEU A 236 19.80 33.56 29.10
C LEU A 236 20.95 33.52 28.09
N ASN A 237 21.79 32.47 28.11
CA ASN A 237 22.92 32.33 27.19
C ASN A 237 22.46 31.91 25.78
N SER A 238 21.37 31.15 25.66
CA SER A 238 20.81 30.75 24.37
C SER A 238 19.94 31.87 23.76
N LEU A 239 19.17 32.58 24.58
CA LEU A 239 18.37 33.73 24.14
C LEU A 239 19.25 34.92 23.74
N SER A 240 20.31 35.22 24.50
CA SER A 240 21.26 36.28 24.15
C SER A 240 22.00 36.00 22.85
N LYS A 241 22.41 34.76 22.56
CA LYS A 241 23.05 34.39 21.29
C LYS A 241 22.11 34.56 20.09
N GLY A 242 20.85 34.13 20.21
CA GLY A 242 19.85 34.30 19.14
C GLY A 242 19.47 35.76 18.90
N LEU A 243 19.34 36.55 19.97
CA LEU A 243 19.05 37.99 19.89
C LEU A 243 20.26 38.77 19.36
N ASN A 244 21.48 38.43 19.76
CA ASN A 244 22.72 39.03 19.24
C ASN A 244 22.92 38.75 17.75
N LEU A 245 22.67 37.51 17.31
CA LEU A 245 22.78 37.14 15.90
C LEU A 245 21.68 37.85 15.08
N GLY A 246 20.43 37.85 15.56
CA GLY A 246 19.32 38.53 14.89
C GLY A 246 19.49 40.05 14.81
N ALA A 247 19.92 40.69 15.90
CA ALA A 247 20.21 42.13 15.94
C ALA A 247 21.39 42.50 15.04
N THR A 248 22.47 41.70 15.02
CA THR A 248 23.62 41.91 14.14
C THR A 248 23.23 41.75 12.67
N ILE A 249 22.47 40.71 12.32
CA ILE A 249 21.99 40.50 10.94
C ILE A 249 21.07 41.64 10.50
N ASN A 250 20.14 42.08 11.37
CA ASN A 250 19.23 43.18 11.04
C ASN A 250 19.97 44.53 10.93
N PHE A 251 20.98 44.76 11.77
CA PHE A 251 21.80 45.96 11.75
C PHE A 251 22.72 46.00 10.53
N LEU A 252 23.36 44.88 10.18
CA LEU A 252 24.12 44.75 8.94
C LEU A 252 23.22 44.91 7.70
N LYS A 253 21.97 44.43 7.76
CA LYS A 253 20.98 44.66 6.71
C LYS A 253 20.59 46.15 6.60
N GLN A 254 20.36 46.84 7.72
CA GLN A 254 19.99 48.25 7.76
C GLN A 254 21.09 49.17 7.22
N ASN A 255 22.36 48.81 7.46
CA ASN A 255 23.53 49.52 6.94
C ASN A 255 24.04 48.98 5.59
N GLN A 256 23.19 48.25 4.85
CA GLN A 256 23.51 47.70 3.51
C GLN A 256 24.77 46.80 3.44
N ALA A 257 25.20 46.22 4.55
CA ALA A 257 26.31 45.27 4.60
C ALA A 257 25.91 43.84 4.20
N ILE A 258 24.59 43.57 4.18
CA ILE A 258 23.98 42.32 3.70
C ILE A 258 23.01 42.67 2.56
N ASP A 259 23.22 42.06 1.39
CA ASP A 259 22.32 42.16 0.24
C ASP A 259 21.67 40.80 -0.08
N VAL A 260 20.36 40.80 -0.30
CA VAL A 260 19.62 39.58 -0.66
C VAL A 260 19.52 39.52 -2.18
N ILE A 261 20.37 38.70 -2.79
CA ILE A 261 20.48 38.63 -4.25
C ILE A 261 19.27 37.90 -4.86
N SER A 262 18.81 36.82 -4.22
CA SER A 262 17.79 35.95 -4.81
C SER A 262 17.04 35.12 -3.77
N GLU A 263 15.72 34.98 -3.95
CA GLU A 263 14.87 34.09 -3.14
C GLU A 263 14.04 33.13 -4.02
N PRO A 264 14.68 32.18 -4.74
CA PRO A 264 13.93 31.23 -5.55
C PRO A 264 13.12 30.28 -4.68
N SER A 265 11.92 29.93 -5.14
CA SER A 265 11.09 28.94 -4.47
C SER A 265 10.39 28.03 -5.47
N ILE A 266 10.19 26.77 -5.08
CA ILE A 266 9.57 25.73 -5.90
C ILE A 266 8.65 24.86 -5.04
N LEU A 267 7.49 24.52 -5.59
CA LEU A 267 6.57 23.55 -4.99
C LEU A 267 6.79 22.19 -5.68
N CYS A 268 7.16 21.19 -4.90
CA CYS A 268 7.49 19.85 -5.38
C CYS A 268 6.56 18.82 -4.75
N ILE A 269 6.46 17.65 -5.36
CA ILE A 269 5.87 16.47 -4.72
C ILE A 269 6.98 15.55 -4.21
N ASN A 270 6.73 14.84 -3.11
CA ASN A 270 7.71 13.92 -2.55
C ASN A 270 8.17 12.87 -3.58
N ASN A 271 9.47 12.57 -3.61
CA ASN A 271 10.09 11.56 -4.46
C ASN A 271 9.94 11.78 -5.99
N LYS A 272 9.73 13.04 -6.42
CA LYS A 272 9.81 13.44 -7.84
C LYS A 272 10.84 14.55 -8.02
N GLU A 273 11.76 14.35 -8.94
CA GLU A 273 12.76 15.37 -9.28
C GLU A 273 12.07 16.62 -9.81
N SER A 274 12.50 17.77 -9.30
CA SER A 274 11.94 19.09 -9.64
C SER A 274 13.09 20.09 -9.70
N SER A 275 13.12 20.93 -10.72
CA SER A 275 14.19 21.91 -10.94
C SER A 275 13.61 23.30 -11.19
N ILE A 276 14.35 24.31 -10.74
CA ILE A 276 14.06 25.72 -10.99
C ILE A 276 15.32 26.35 -11.59
N TYR A 277 15.18 26.99 -12.75
CA TYR A 277 16.26 27.73 -13.40
C TYR A 277 15.91 29.22 -13.39
N VAL A 278 16.83 30.04 -12.87
CA VAL A 278 16.71 31.50 -12.82
C VAL A 278 17.98 32.08 -13.43
N GLY A 279 17.84 32.75 -14.56
CA GLY A 279 18.97 33.34 -15.28
C GLY A 279 18.55 33.99 -16.60
N GLU A 280 19.49 34.68 -17.25
CA GLU A 280 19.29 35.30 -18.56
C GLU A 280 19.87 34.40 -19.66
N THR A 281 19.12 34.22 -20.76
CA THR A 281 19.66 33.53 -21.95
C THR A 281 20.37 34.54 -22.85
N LYS A 282 21.70 34.42 -23.00
CA LYS A 282 22.47 35.20 -23.99
C LYS A 282 22.85 34.33 -25.17
N SER A 283 22.42 34.73 -26.36
CA SER A 283 22.78 34.05 -27.61
C SER A 283 24.17 34.47 -28.09
N PHE A 284 24.99 33.50 -28.47
CA PHE A 284 26.24 33.71 -29.18
C PHE A 284 26.17 33.04 -30.56
N LYS A 285 26.71 33.70 -31.60
CA LYS A 285 26.72 33.15 -32.97
C LYS A 285 27.72 31.98 -33.01
N THR A 286 27.24 30.76 -33.22
CA THR A 286 28.06 29.53 -33.26
C THR A 286 28.53 29.13 -34.66
N GLY A 287 28.12 29.84 -35.71
CA GLY A 287 28.63 29.62 -37.07
C GLY A 287 27.80 30.33 -38.13
N GLN A 288 28.45 30.69 -39.24
CA GLN A 288 27.82 31.24 -40.45
C GLN A 288 28.09 30.24 -41.58
N THR A 289 27.04 29.61 -42.11
CA THR A 289 27.16 28.75 -43.29
C THR A 289 27.02 29.62 -44.53
N THR A 290 28.11 29.83 -45.26
CA THR A 290 28.08 30.48 -46.57
C THR A 290 27.84 29.41 -47.62
N ASN A 291 26.58 29.20 -48.02
CA ASN A 291 26.29 28.39 -49.19
C ASN A 291 26.58 29.22 -50.45
N THR A 292 27.77 29.06 -51.01
CA THR A 292 28.06 29.46 -52.39
C THR A 292 27.41 28.47 -53.33
N PHE A 293 26.30 28.85 -53.96
CA PHE A 293 25.79 28.15 -55.13
C PHE A 293 26.67 28.53 -56.33
N SER A 294 27.23 27.53 -57.01
CA SER A 294 27.92 27.65 -58.30
C SER A 294 27.41 26.54 -59.21
#